data_AF-A0A2V6KPZ5-F1
#
_entry.id   AF-A0A2V6KPZ5-F1
#
_cell.length_a   1.000
_cell.length_b   1.000
_cell.length_c   1.000
_cell.angle_alpha   90.00
_cell.angle_beta   90.00
_cell.angle_gamma   90.00
#
_symmetry.space_group_name_H-M   'P 1'
#
loop_
_entity.id
_entity.type
_entity.pdbx_description
1 polymer ?
#
loop_
_entity_poly.entity_id
_entity_poly.type
_entity_poly.pdbx_seq_one_letter_code
_entity_poly.pdbx_strand_id
1 'polypeptide(L)'
;MTIDTLCHLLESLDRKAGTFLFRAGDQGDAMYLIERGKVRICVQATDGRQMTLAELDRGDFFGEMALLDGQRRSADALVAEDARLAVLSREHFLSFMQSTPKVALEMLTALANRLRRTDELLRHSATRNVNVEEAAHLTLADRAADRIAEFGGSWKFIIFEIGLFLSWMLLNTWLLYDKVFDPYPYVFLNLVLGIICGLQAPIIMMSQNRQSHKDRLRADLDYQLNLKNELALQEILERLKILEREYLQLTSDKRPE
;
A
#
# COMPACT_ATOMS: atom_id res chain seq x y z
N MET A 1 -17.64 8.62 -27.12
CA MET A 1 -18.04 7.22 -27.43
C MET A 1 -16.88 6.32 -27.00
N THR A 2 -16.66 6.17 -25.69
CA THR A 2 -15.25 6.19 -25.21
C THR A 2 -14.85 5.26 -24.06
N ILE A 3 -15.80 4.67 -23.30
CA ILE A 3 -15.50 3.62 -22.31
C ILE A 3 -16.50 2.47 -22.45
N ASP A 4 -17.78 2.76 -22.70
CA ASP A 4 -18.81 1.75 -22.96
C ASP A 4 -18.46 0.83 -24.14
N THR A 5 -17.85 1.38 -25.20
CA THR A 5 -17.39 0.59 -26.35
C THR A 5 -16.30 -0.41 -25.98
N LEU A 6 -15.45 -0.09 -25.00
CA LEU A 6 -14.39 -0.98 -24.53
C LEU A 6 -14.94 -2.08 -23.62
N CYS A 7 -15.98 -1.77 -22.83
CA CYS A 7 -16.70 -2.75 -22.03
C CYS A 7 -17.36 -3.85 -22.89
N HIS A 8 -17.75 -3.54 -24.13
CA HIS A 8 -18.29 -4.54 -25.07
C HIS A 8 -17.22 -5.43 -25.74
N LEU A 9 -15.94 -5.04 -25.68
CA LEU A 9 -14.82 -5.79 -26.24
C LEU A 9 -14.13 -6.70 -25.20
N LEU A 10 -14.51 -6.57 -23.92
CA LEU A 10 -13.98 -7.33 -22.80
C LEU A 10 -14.81 -8.59 -22.58
N GLU A 11 -14.16 -9.74 -22.69
CA GLU A 11 -14.78 -11.03 -22.38
C GLU A 11 -14.54 -11.40 -20.90
N SER A 12 -15.57 -11.86 -20.20
CA SER A 12 -15.43 -12.33 -18.81
C SER A 12 -14.89 -13.77 -18.78
N LEU A 13 -13.92 -14.03 -17.91
CA LEU A 13 -13.26 -15.32 -17.76
C LEU A 13 -13.12 -15.70 -16.28
N ASP A 14 -13.84 -16.73 -15.85
CA ASP A 14 -13.70 -17.31 -14.50
C ASP A 14 -12.68 -18.44 -14.47
N ARG A 15 -11.81 -18.44 -13.45
CA ARG A 15 -10.75 -19.44 -13.24
C ARG A 15 -10.57 -19.77 -11.77
N LYS A 16 -10.29 -21.06 -11.49
CA LYS A 16 -10.05 -21.55 -10.13
C LYS A 16 -8.60 -21.39 -9.70
N ALA A 17 -8.38 -21.29 -8.39
CA ALA A 17 -7.06 -21.34 -7.78
C ALA A 17 -6.26 -22.56 -8.26
N GLY A 18 -4.97 -22.37 -8.49
CA GLY A 18 -4.04 -23.37 -9.02
C GLY A 18 -4.04 -23.49 -10.54
N THR A 19 -4.87 -22.75 -11.27
CA THR A 19 -4.90 -22.78 -12.74
C THR A 19 -3.86 -21.84 -13.33
N PHE A 20 -3.05 -22.31 -14.29
CA PHE A 20 -2.21 -21.43 -15.09
C PHE A 20 -3.05 -20.76 -16.18
N LEU A 21 -2.99 -19.43 -16.27
CA LEU A 21 -3.61 -18.65 -17.35
C LEU A 21 -2.78 -18.72 -18.62
N PHE A 22 -1.46 -18.65 -18.46
CA PHE A 22 -0.46 -18.83 -19.49
C PHE A 22 0.89 -19.12 -18.83
N ARG A 23 1.81 -19.65 -19.63
CA ARG A 23 3.20 -19.90 -19.23
C ARG A 23 4.16 -18.99 -19.96
N ALA A 24 5.34 -18.80 -19.38
CA ALA A 24 6.45 -18.14 -20.04
C ALA A 24 6.75 -18.85 -21.37
N GLY A 25 6.87 -18.07 -22.45
CA GLY A 25 7.10 -18.59 -23.79
C GLY A 25 5.83 -18.86 -24.62
N ASP A 26 4.64 -18.83 -24.02
CA ASP A 26 3.36 -18.91 -24.75
C ASP A 26 3.15 -17.66 -25.62
N GLN A 27 2.24 -17.74 -26.59
CA GLN A 27 1.86 -16.56 -27.37
C GLN A 27 1.15 -15.50 -26.50
N GLY A 28 1.49 -14.24 -26.76
CA GLY A 28 0.92 -13.06 -26.12
C GLY A 28 -0.22 -12.44 -26.92
N ASP A 29 -1.40 -13.05 -26.88
CA ASP A 29 -2.54 -12.69 -27.72
C ASP A 29 -3.67 -11.94 -26.96
N ALA A 30 -3.54 -11.78 -25.64
CA ALA A 30 -4.52 -11.07 -24.82
C ALA A 30 -3.89 -10.46 -23.56
N MET A 31 -4.53 -9.41 -23.04
CA MET A 31 -4.26 -8.91 -21.69
C MET A 31 -5.45 -9.18 -20.78
N TYR A 32 -5.17 -9.24 -19.48
CA TYR A 32 -6.13 -9.62 -18.45
C TYR A 32 -6.25 -8.52 -17.42
N LEU A 33 -7.45 -8.32 -16.92
CA LEU A 33 -7.75 -7.48 -15.77
C LEU A 33 -8.39 -8.35 -14.69
N ILE A 34 -7.95 -8.19 -13.45
CA ILE A 34 -8.54 -8.89 -12.30
C ILE A 34 -9.78 -8.14 -11.80
N GLU A 35 -10.97 -8.69 -12.02
CA GLU A 35 -12.21 -8.15 -11.45
C GLU A 35 -12.41 -8.61 -10.00
N ARG A 36 -11.92 -9.81 -9.68
CA ARG A 36 -11.94 -10.45 -8.36
C ARG A 36 -10.89 -11.58 -8.31
N GLY A 37 -10.31 -11.85 -7.15
CA GLY A 37 -9.34 -12.94 -6.92
C GLY A 37 -7.90 -12.47 -7.03
N LYS A 38 -6.94 -13.40 -7.04
CA LYS A 38 -5.52 -13.10 -7.09
C LYS A 38 -4.78 -13.93 -8.13
N VAL A 39 -3.78 -13.33 -8.76
CA VAL A 39 -2.91 -13.97 -9.75
C VAL A 39 -1.45 -13.73 -9.38
N ARG A 40 -0.65 -14.79 -9.39
CA ARG A 40 0.78 -14.75 -9.13
C ARG A 40 1.57 -14.85 -10.43
N ILE A 41 2.52 -13.94 -10.62
CA ILE A 41 3.45 -13.93 -11.75
C ILE A 41 4.75 -14.58 -11.32
N CYS A 42 5.15 -15.66 -12.00
CA CYS A 42 6.34 -16.45 -11.67
C CYS A 42 7.31 -16.51 -12.84
N VAL A 43 8.61 -16.54 -12.56
CA VAL A 43 9.66 -16.81 -13.55
C VAL A 43 10.54 -17.94 -13.05
N GLN A 44 10.99 -18.80 -13.96
CA GLN A 44 12.01 -19.79 -13.63
C GLN A 44 13.38 -19.14 -13.61
N ALA A 45 14.02 -19.13 -12.45
CA ALA A 45 15.40 -18.71 -12.31
C ALA A 45 16.34 -19.73 -12.99
N THR A 46 17.56 -19.29 -13.32
CA THR A 46 18.59 -20.09 -13.98
C THR A 46 19.01 -21.34 -13.18
N ASP A 47 18.70 -21.39 -11.89
CA ASP A 47 18.94 -22.53 -10.99
C ASP A 47 17.76 -23.54 -10.96
N GLY A 48 16.71 -23.32 -11.77
CA GLY A 48 15.51 -24.15 -11.83
C GLY A 48 14.49 -23.87 -10.72
N ARG A 49 14.72 -22.89 -9.84
CA ARG A 49 13.71 -22.48 -8.83
C ARG A 49 12.68 -21.54 -9.45
N GLN A 50 11.42 -21.71 -9.07
CA GLN A 50 10.37 -20.72 -9.39
C GLN A 50 10.49 -19.54 -8.44
N MET A 51 10.75 -18.36 -9.00
CA MET A 51 10.73 -17.09 -8.29
C MET A 51 9.40 -16.38 -8.57
N THR A 52 8.71 -15.98 -7.51
CA THR A 52 7.52 -15.11 -7.64
C THR A 52 8.00 -13.69 -7.88
N LEU A 53 7.67 -13.12 -9.05
CA LEU A 53 7.97 -11.73 -9.38
C LEU A 53 6.96 -10.77 -8.76
N ALA A 54 5.68 -11.14 -8.80
CA ALA A 54 4.58 -10.30 -8.32
C ALA A 54 3.37 -11.14 -7.91
N GLU A 55 2.61 -10.65 -6.94
CA GLU A 55 1.26 -11.13 -6.63
C GLU A 55 0.28 -9.98 -6.89
N LEU A 56 -0.68 -10.21 -7.77
CA LEU A 56 -1.63 -9.24 -8.31
C LEU A 56 -3.04 -9.52 -7.76
N ASP A 57 -3.80 -8.47 -7.50
CA ASP A 57 -5.15 -8.52 -6.90
C ASP A 57 -6.15 -7.70 -7.75
N ARG A 58 -7.40 -7.64 -7.30
CA ARG A 58 -8.51 -6.90 -7.94
C ARG A 58 -8.09 -5.48 -8.35
N GLY A 59 -8.27 -5.19 -9.64
CA GLY A 59 -7.96 -3.90 -10.25
C GLY A 59 -6.64 -3.89 -11.02
N ASP A 60 -5.76 -4.87 -10.77
CA ASP A 60 -4.51 -5.04 -11.50
C ASP A 60 -4.77 -5.65 -12.88
N PHE A 61 -3.92 -5.29 -13.84
CA PHE A 61 -3.87 -5.90 -15.17
C PHE A 61 -2.51 -6.54 -15.41
N PHE A 62 -2.48 -7.54 -16.28
CA PHE A 62 -1.26 -8.26 -16.62
C PHE A 62 -1.33 -8.87 -18.02
N GLY A 63 -0.16 -9.21 -18.56
CA GLY A 63 -0.03 -9.76 -19.91
C GLY A 63 -0.07 -8.70 -21.01
N GLU A 64 0.04 -7.43 -20.65
CA GLU A 64 0.09 -6.26 -21.53
C GLU A 64 1.40 -6.18 -22.32
N MET A 65 2.52 -6.62 -21.74
CA MET A 65 3.84 -6.53 -22.39
C MET A 65 3.81 -7.21 -23.77
N ALA A 66 3.41 -8.48 -23.78
CA ALA A 66 3.37 -9.32 -24.97
C ALA A 66 2.37 -8.81 -26.03
N LEU A 67 1.34 -8.07 -25.59
CA LEU A 67 0.36 -7.42 -26.46
C LEU A 67 0.90 -6.14 -27.11
N LEU A 68 1.78 -5.41 -26.41
CA LEU A 68 2.40 -4.17 -26.87
C LEU A 68 3.66 -4.39 -27.72
N ASP A 69 4.56 -5.28 -27.29
CA ASP A 69 5.84 -5.55 -27.98
C ASP A 69 5.76 -6.69 -29.00
N GLY A 70 4.65 -7.44 -28.99
CA GLY A 70 4.40 -8.58 -29.85
C GLY A 70 5.25 -9.81 -29.57
N GLN A 71 5.96 -9.86 -28.44
CA GLN A 71 6.80 -10.97 -28.02
C GLN A 71 5.98 -12.08 -27.35
N ARG A 72 6.67 -13.17 -26.96
CA ARG A 72 6.08 -14.25 -26.15
C ARG A 72 5.87 -13.79 -24.71
N ARG A 73 5.04 -14.51 -23.96
CA ARG A 73 4.84 -14.27 -22.52
C ARG A 73 6.18 -14.30 -21.79
N SER A 74 6.45 -13.26 -21.00
CA SER A 74 7.68 -13.09 -20.24
C SER A 74 7.73 -13.89 -18.93
N ALA A 75 6.57 -14.31 -18.42
CA ALA A 75 6.42 -14.98 -17.15
C ALA A 75 5.20 -15.92 -17.14
N ASP A 76 5.19 -16.86 -16.20
CA ASP A 76 4.01 -17.68 -15.88
C ASP A 76 2.99 -16.84 -15.12
N ALA A 77 1.70 -17.03 -15.41
CA ALA A 77 0.60 -16.46 -14.62
C ALA A 77 -0.24 -17.57 -13.99
N LEU A 78 -0.19 -17.69 -12.67
CA LEU A 78 -0.88 -18.69 -11.88
C LEU A 78 -2.00 -18.05 -11.06
N VAL A 79 -3.23 -18.54 -11.17
CA VAL A 79 -4.32 -18.09 -10.30
C VAL A 79 -4.06 -18.55 -8.87
N ALA A 80 -3.85 -17.61 -7.96
CA ALA A 80 -3.56 -17.88 -6.54
C ALA A 80 -4.83 -18.06 -5.71
N GLU A 81 -5.88 -17.29 -6.03
CA GLU A 81 -7.23 -17.38 -5.45
C GLU A 81 -8.26 -17.38 -6.58
N ASP A 82 -9.39 -18.08 -6.42
CA ASP A 82 -10.47 -18.13 -7.42
C ASP A 82 -10.76 -16.73 -7.99
N ALA A 83 -10.58 -16.58 -9.31
CA ALA A 83 -10.50 -15.30 -9.96
C ALA A 83 -11.52 -15.16 -11.09
N ARG A 84 -12.06 -13.94 -11.20
CA ARG A 84 -12.84 -13.47 -12.34
C ARG A 84 -12.04 -12.40 -13.06
N LEU A 85 -11.83 -12.61 -14.35
CA LEU A 85 -10.96 -11.78 -15.18
C LEU A 85 -11.75 -11.16 -16.33
N ALA A 86 -11.39 -9.95 -16.72
CA ALA A 86 -11.82 -9.39 -18.01
C ALA A 86 -10.66 -9.50 -19.01
N VAL A 87 -10.93 -10.05 -20.18
CA VAL A 87 -9.94 -10.38 -21.21
C VAL A 87 -10.10 -9.45 -22.40
N LEU A 88 -9.00 -8.83 -22.82
CA LEU A 88 -8.94 -8.03 -24.05
C LEU A 88 -7.97 -8.69 -25.03
N SER A 89 -8.49 -9.18 -26.16
CA SER A 89 -7.66 -9.77 -27.21
C SER A 89 -6.84 -8.71 -27.93
N ARG A 90 -5.70 -9.12 -28.49
CA ARG A 90 -4.82 -8.27 -29.30
C ARG A 90 -5.53 -7.74 -30.53
N GLU A 91 -6.37 -8.55 -31.16
CA GLU A 91 -7.16 -8.14 -32.33
C GLU A 91 -8.14 -7.02 -31.97
N HIS A 92 -8.89 -7.17 -30.87
CA HIS A 92 -9.80 -6.13 -30.39
C HIS A 92 -9.04 -4.86 -29.97
N PHE A 93 -7.90 -5.01 -29.31
CA PHE A 93 -7.05 -3.89 -28.93
C PHE A 93 -6.52 -3.12 -30.16
N LEU A 94 -5.94 -3.82 -31.13
CA LEU A 94 -5.40 -3.20 -32.34
C LEU A 94 -6.49 -2.58 -33.22
N SER A 95 -7.63 -3.26 -33.38
CA SER A 95 -8.79 -2.72 -34.12
C SER A 95 -9.30 -1.43 -33.47
N PHE A 96 -9.36 -1.39 -32.14
CA PHE A 96 -9.74 -0.18 -31.40
C PHE A 96 -8.72 0.95 -31.56
N MET A 97 -7.42 0.64 -31.48
CA MET A 97 -6.33 1.61 -31.67
C MET A 97 -6.27 2.18 -33.09
N GLN A 98 -6.58 1.38 -34.10
CA GLN A 98 -6.56 1.78 -35.52
C GLN A 98 -7.80 2.58 -35.95
N SER A 99 -8.85 2.63 -35.12
CA SER A 99 -10.12 3.27 -35.48
C SER A 99 -10.03 4.80 -35.59
N THR A 100 -9.26 5.47 -34.72
CA THR A 100 -8.90 6.91 -34.83
C THR A 100 -7.80 7.26 -33.82
N PRO A 101 -6.87 8.19 -34.14
CA PRO A 101 -5.81 8.64 -33.22
C PRO A 101 -6.35 9.19 -31.88
N LYS A 102 -7.55 9.76 -31.90
CA LYS A 102 -8.24 10.27 -30.71
C LYS A 102 -8.60 9.16 -29.72
N VAL A 103 -9.02 8.00 -30.23
CA VAL A 103 -9.42 6.84 -29.41
C VAL A 103 -8.20 6.24 -28.71
N ALA A 104 -7.05 6.16 -29.39
CA ALA A 104 -5.79 5.75 -28.77
C ALA A 104 -5.38 6.67 -27.60
N LEU A 105 -5.51 7.99 -27.79
CA LEU A 105 -5.20 8.97 -26.73
C LEU A 105 -6.16 8.85 -25.53
N GLU A 106 -7.46 8.65 -25.80
CA GLU A 106 -8.48 8.43 -24.77
C GLU A 106 -8.26 7.11 -24.03
N MET A 107 -7.82 6.05 -24.72
CA MET A 107 -7.45 4.77 -24.12
C MET A 107 -6.22 4.89 -23.22
N LEU A 108 -5.15 5.54 -23.69
CA LEU A 108 -3.96 5.83 -22.88
C LEU A 108 -4.33 6.63 -21.63
N THR A 109 -5.20 7.62 -21.79
CA THR A 109 -5.71 8.44 -20.67
C THR A 109 -6.56 7.61 -19.70
N ALA A 110 -7.43 6.73 -20.20
CA ALA A 110 -8.24 5.84 -19.37
C ALA A 110 -7.38 4.81 -18.62
N LEU A 111 -6.37 4.24 -19.27
CA LEU A 111 -5.40 3.33 -18.65
C LEU A 111 -4.55 4.04 -17.58
N ALA A 112 -4.06 5.25 -17.86
CA ALA A 112 -3.32 6.05 -16.89
C ALA A 112 -4.18 6.42 -15.67
N ASN A 113 -5.44 6.80 -15.89
CA ASN A 113 -6.39 7.09 -14.81
C ASN A 113 -6.75 5.85 -14.00
N ARG A 114 -6.87 4.70 -14.66
CA ARG A 114 -7.11 3.42 -14.00
C ARG A 114 -5.91 3.00 -13.16
N LEU A 115 -4.70 3.11 -13.70
CA LEU A 115 -3.45 2.84 -12.98
C LEU A 115 -3.36 3.69 -11.72
N ARG A 116 -3.62 5.01 -11.83
CA ARG A 116 -3.66 5.93 -10.68
C ARG A 116 -4.68 5.49 -9.61
N ARG A 117 -5.89 5.07 -10.01
CA ARG A 117 -6.91 4.58 -9.06
C ARG A 117 -6.51 3.26 -8.40
N THR A 118 -5.91 2.34 -9.16
CA THR A 118 -5.42 1.07 -8.61
C THR A 118 -4.26 1.33 -7.63
N ASP A 119 -3.34 2.24 -7.94
CA ASP A 119 -2.26 2.64 -7.02
C ASP A 119 -2.79 3.28 -5.72
N GLU A 120 -3.84 4.10 -5.78
CA GLU A 120 -4.50 4.63 -4.58
C GLU A 120 -5.10 3.52 -3.70
N LEU A 121 -5.72 2.52 -4.32
CA LEU A 121 -6.27 1.37 -3.61
C LEU A 121 -5.16 0.48 -3.03
N LEU A 122 -4.06 0.30 -3.75
CA LEU A 122 -2.87 -0.43 -3.29
C LEU A 122 -2.17 0.30 -2.13
N ARG A 123 -2.10 1.63 -2.15
CA ARG A 123 -1.64 2.43 -1.01
C ARG A 123 -2.44 2.12 0.25
N HIS A 124 -3.77 2.08 0.13
CA HIS A 124 -4.63 1.76 1.26
C HIS A 124 -4.51 0.29 1.71
N SER A 125 -4.33 -0.66 0.79
CA SER A 125 -4.17 -2.07 1.15
C SER A 125 -2.81 -2.34 1.79
N ALA A 126 -1.73 -1.75 1.28
CA ALA A 126 -0.37 -1.93 1.79
C ALA A 126 -0.19 -1.28 3.17
N THR A 127 -0.68 -0.04 3.37
CA THR A 127 -0.70 0.60 4.70
C THR A 127 -1.56 -0.19 5.70
N ARG A 128 -2.68 -0.75 5.26
CA ARG A 128 -3.50 -1.65 6.08
C ARG A 128 -2.75 -2.95 6.42
N ASN A 129 -1.98 -3.51 5.48
CA ASN A 129 -1.23 -4.73 5.69
C ASN A 129 -0.14 -4.55 6.77
N VAL A 130 0.67 -3.47 6.67
CA VAL A 130 1.67 -3.12 7.70
C VAL A 130 1.03 -3.04 9.09
N ASN A 131 -0.17 -2.46 9.20
CA ASN A 131 -0.89 -2.38 10.48
C ASN A 131 -1.35 -3.75 11.01
N VAL A 132 -1.76 -4.67 10.12
CA VAL A 132 -2.28 -6.00 10.48
C VAL A 132 -1.14 -6.94 10.88
N GLU A 133 -0.05 -6.98 10.10
CA GLU A 133 1.13 -7.77 10.42
C GLU A 133 1.70 -7.37 11.79
N GLU A 134 1.84 -6.07 12.03
CA GLU A 134 2.41 -5.58 13.28
C GLU A 134 1.49 -5.86 14.47
N ALA A 135 0.16 -5.76 14.30
CA ALA A 135 -0.81 -6.15 15.33
C ALA A 135 -0.76 -7.65 15.67
N ALA A 136 -0.44 -8.50 14.69
CA ALA A 136 -0.27 -9.93 14.89
C ALA A 136 0.99 -10.27 15.69
N HIS A 137 2.02 -9.43 15.64
CA HIS A 137 3.28 -9.60 16.38
C HIS A 137 3.27 -8.97 17.79
N LEU A 138 2.23 -8.21 18.18
CA LEU A 138 2.16 -7.57 19.50
C LEU A 138 2.02 -8.60 20.64
N THR A 139 2.99 -8.60 21.56
CA THR A 139 2.90 -9.39 22.79
C THR A 139 1.92 -8.77 23.78
N LEU A 140 1.53 -9.53 24.82
CA LEU A 140 0.73 -9.00 25.92
C LEU A 140 1.45 -7.86 26.66
N ALA A 141 2.78 -7.95 26.80
CA ALA A 141 3.61 -6.92 27.42
C ALA A 141 3.61 -5.63 26.58
N ASP A 142 3.67 -5.75 25.25
CA ASP A 142 3.61 -4.59 24.35
C ASP A 142 2.27 -3.86 24.47
N ARG A 143 1.17 -4.62 24.48
CA ARG A 143 -0.19 -4.05 24.64
C ARG A 143 -0.36 -3.36 25.99
N ALA A 144 0.23 -3.92 27.06
CA ALA A 144 0.21 -3.29 28.37
C ALA A 144 1.05 -2.01 28.39
N ALA A 145 2.26 -2.04 27.81
CA ALA A 145 3.14 -0.88 27.68
C ALA A 145 2.46 0.27 26.90
N ASP A 146 1.77 -0.04 25.80
CA ASP A 146 1.05 0.96 25.01
C ASP A 146 -0.06 1.63 25.80
N ARG A 147 -0.85 0.86 26.57
CA ARG A 147 -1.88 1.45 27.43
C ARG A 147 -1.30 2.30 28.55
N ILE A 148 -0.19 1.88 29.16
CA ILE A 148 0.50 2.64 30.20
C ILE A 148 1.02 3.96 29.62
N ALA A 149 1.60 3.93 28.42
CA ALA A 149 2.08 5.12 27.74
C ALA A 149 0.94 6.08 27.34
N GLU A 150 -0.16 5.55 26.82
CA GLU A 150 -1.36 6.35 26.46
C GLU A 150 -2.00 7.00 27.69
N PHE A 151 -2.09 6.25 28.80
CA PHE A 151 -2.59 6.77 30.07
C PHE A 151 -1.66 7.84 30.65
N GLY A 152 -0.36 7.54 30.73
CA GLY A 152 0.65 8.45 31.26
C GLY A 152 0.83 9.73 30.43
N GLY A 153 0.52 9.69 29.13
CA GLY A 153 0.56 10.84 28.23
C GLY A 153 -0.69 11.73 28.26
N SER A 154 -1.68 11.45 29.12
CA SER A 154 -2.96 12.17 29.14
C SER A 154 -2.97 13.36 30.09
N TRP A 155 -3.56 14.48 29.67
CA TRP A 155 -3.84 15.63 30.54
C TRP A 155 -4.72 15.28 31.75
N LYS A 156 -5.64 14.32 31.61
CA LYS A 156 -6.48 13.86 32.73
C LYS A 156 -5.65 13.16 33.80
N PHE A 157 -4.62 12.43 33.39
CA PHE A 157 -3.69 11.75 34.29
C PHE A 157 -2.82 12.76 35.05
N ILE A 158 -2.25 13.75 34.36
CA ILE A 158 -1.43 14.80 34.97
C ILE A 158 -2.22 15.56 36.05
N ILE A 159 -3.46 15.95 35.75
CA ILE A 159 -4.32 16.65 36.72
C ILE A 159 -4.63 15.77 37.94
N PHE A 160 -4.90 14.48 37.71
CA PHE A 160 -5.14 13.53 38.79
C PHE A 160 -3.90 13.36 39.69
N GLU A 161 -2.71 13.24 39.11
CA GLU A 161 -1.45 13.08 39.83
C GLU A 161 -1.13 14.30 40.70
N ILE A 162 -1.28 15.51 40.14
CA ILE A 162 -1.14 16.77 40.91
C ILE A 162 -2.14 16.80 42.08
N GLY A 163 -3.40 16.41 41.83
CA GLY A 163 -4.42 16.34 42.86
C GLY A 163 -4.08 15.34 43.97
N LEU A 164 -3.55 14.17 43.61
CA LEU A 164 -3.09 13.15 44.55
C LEU A 164 -1.94 13.67 45.42
N PHE A 165 -0.99 14.40 44.85
CA PHE A 165 0.12 15.01 45.61
C PHE A 165 -0.36 16.08 46.58
N LEU A 166 -1.20 17.01 46.10
CA LEU A 166 -1.79 18.04 46.96
C LEU A 166 -2.58 17.41 48.11
N SER A 167 -3.35 16.36 47.82
CA SER A 167 -4.12 15.62 48.82
C SER A 167 -3.21 14.91 49.83
N TRP A 168 -2.13 14.25 49.38
CA TRP A 168 -1.17 13.58 50.26
C TRP A 168 -0.48 14.56 51.21
N MET A 169 -0.04 15.71 50.69
CA MET A 169 0.61 16.76 51.48
C MET A 169 -0.35 17.35 52.51
N LEU A 170 -1.59 17.66 52.12
CA LEU A 170 -2.62 18.19 53.02
C LEU A 170 -2.94 17.19 54.14
N LEU A 171 -3.09 15.91 53.80
CA LEU A 171 -3.44 14.87 54.75
C LEU A 171 -2.32 14.64 55.78
N ASN A 172 -1.05 14.61 55.35
CA ASN A 172 0.08 14.40 56.26
C ASN A 172 0.46 15.64 57.07
N THR A 173 0.25 16.86 56.55
CA THR A 173 0.64 18.09 57.28
C THR A 173 -0.45 18.58 58.23
N TRP A 174 -1.71 18.47 57.82
CA TRP A 174 -2.80 19.15 58.51
C TRP A 174 -3.81 18.19 59.13
N LEU A 175 -4.22 17.15 58.39
CA LEU A 175 -5.28 16.24 58.83
C LEU A 175 -4.80 15.19 59.84
N LEU A 176 -3.53 14.79 59.76
CA LEU A 176 -2.88 13.82 60.65
C LEU A 176 -1.89 14.48 61.62
N TYR A 177 -2.16 15.72 62.06
CA TYR A 177 -1.25 16.49 62.89
C TYR A 177 -0.72 15.73 64.14
N ASP A 178 -1.57 14.95 64.79
CA ASP A 178 -1.20 14.16 65.99
C ASP A 178 -0.53 12.81 65.67
N LYS A 179 -0.63 12.29 64.43
CA LYS A 179 -0.01 11.03 63.98
C LYS A 179 0.49 11.16 62.56
N VAL A 180 1.56 11.94 62.39
CA VAL A 180 2.14 12.21 61.07
C VAL A 180 2.81 10.94 60.53
N PHE A 181 2.27 10.38 59.45
CA PHE A 181 2.79 9.17 58.81
C PHE A 181 4.00 9.45 57.92
N ASP A 182 3.93 10.48 57.08
CA ASP A 182 4.99 10.92 56.17
C ASP A 182 5.24 12.43 56.34
N PRO A 183 6.00 12.85 57.37
CA PRO A 183 6.25 14.26 57.64
C PRO A 183 7.07 14.91 56.53
N TYR A 184 6.93 16.24 56.37
CA TYR A 184 7.81 17.00 55.48
C TYR A 184 9.28 16.68 55.80
N PRO A 185 10.09 16.23 54.82
CA PRO A 185 9.97 16.42 53.36
C PRO A 185 9.31 15.29 52.52
N TYR A 186 8.42 14.48 53.10
CA TYR A 186 7.64 13.42 52.43
C TYR A 186 8.49 12.32 51.78
N VAL A 187 9.34 11.67 52.58
CA VAL A 187 10.29 10.66 52.09
C VAL A 187 9.58 9.45 51.50
N PHE A 188 8.45 9.04 52.07
CA PHE A 188 7.69 7.89 51.56
C PHE A 188 7.05 8.20 50.20
N LEU A 189 6.41 9.37 50.06
CA LEU A 189 5.89 9.81 48.76
C LEU A 189 6.99 9.85 47.71
N ASN A 190 8.14 10.45 48.03
CA ASN A 190 9.28 10.55 47.11
C ASN A 190 9.82 9.16 46.69
N LEU A 191 9.85 8.19 47.62
CA LEU A 191 10.25 6.82 47.31
C LEU A 191 9.29 6.16 46.30
N VAL A 192 7.98 6.28 46.53
CA VAL A 192 6.96 5.73 45.62
C VAL A 192 7.07 6.38 44.23
N LEU A 193 7.26 7.69 44.17
CA LEU A 193 7.46 8.41 42.90
C LEU A 193 8.72 7.97 42.17
N GLY A 194 9.83 7.80 42.88
CA GLY A 194 11.09 7.32 42.28
C GLY A 194 10.92 5.95 41.62
N ILE A 195 10.20 5.04 42.27
CA ILE A 195 9.92 3.69 41.72
C ILE A 195 9.03 3.79 40.48
N ILE A 196 7.93 4.57 40.54
CA ILE A 196 7.01 4.72 39.41
C ILE A 196 7.72 5.36 38.21
N CYS A 197 8.41 6.49 38.42
CA CYS A 197 9.15 7.19 37.36
C CYS A 197 10.24 6.30 36.75
N GLY A 198 10.98 5.56 37.57
CA GLY A 198 12.04 4.65 37.12
C GLY A 198 11.53 3.52 36.22
N LEU A 199 10.31 3.02 36.46
CA LEU A 199 9.67 2.00 35.61
C LEU A 199 8.98 2.59 34.39
N GLN A 200 8.40 3.78 34.51
CA GLN A 200 7.57 4.38 33.47
C GLN A 200 8.40 4.85 32.26
N ALA A 201 9.60 5.40 32.48
CA ALA A 201 10.42 5.93 31.39
C ALA A 201 10.82 4.87 30.33
N PRO A 202 11.34 3.67 30.70
CA PRO A 202 11.62 2.61 29.73
C PRO A 202 10.36 2.09 29.03
N ILE A 203 9.23 2.00 29.74
CA ILE A 203 7.95 1.53 29.17
C ILE A 203 7.44 2.50 28.09
N ILE A 204 7.45 3.80 28.39
CA ILE A 204 7.11 4.84 27.43
C ILE A 204 8.08 4.78 26.24
N MET A 205 9.38 4.62 26.48
CA MET A 205 10.37 4.54 25.42
C MET A 205 10.20 3.29 24.54
N MET A 206 9.82 2.14 25.11
CA MET A 206 9.48 0.94 24.33
C MET A 206 8.26 1.17 23.43
N SER A 207 7.20 1.80 23.96
CA SER A 207 6.01 2.15 23.18
C SER A 207 6.35 3.15 22.05
N GLN A 208 7.16 4.18 22.35
CA GLN A 208 7.61 5.17 21.36
C GLN A 208 8.55 4.60 20.30
N ASN A 209 9.51 3.75 20.68
CA ASN A 209 10.40 3.07 19.73
C ASN A 209 9.60 2.21 18.74
N ARG A 210 8.56 1.53 19.23
CA ARG A 210 7.65 0.76 18.38
C ARG A 210 6.83 1.66 17.45
N GLN A 211 6.23 2.74 17.96
CA GLN A 211 5.47 3.69 17.13
C GLN A 211 6.35 4.36 16.07
N SER A 212 7.56 4.79 16.43
CA SER A 212 8.49 5.43 15.49
C SER A 212 8.99 4.48 14.41
N HIS A 213 9.24 3.21 14.75
CA HIS A 213 9.61 2.18 13.77
C HIS A 213 8.48 1.98 12.73
N LYS A 214 7.24 1.88 13.21
CA LYS A 214 6.06 1.77 12.37
C LYS A 214 5.87 2.98 11.45
N ASP A 215 6.03 4.19 11.98
CA ASP A 215 5.90 5.42 11.20
C ASP A 215 7.01 5.55 10.15
N ARG A 216 8.22 5.06 10.46
CA ARG A 216 9.32 4.99 9.49
C ARG A 216 9.02 4.05 8.33
N LEU A 217 8.49 2.86 8.61
CA LEU A 217 8.13 1.90 7.55
C LEU A 217 7.01 2.44 6.65
N ARG A 218 5.99 3.08 7.24
CA ARG A 218 4.92 3.74 6.46
C ARG A 218 5.46 4.84 5.56
N ALA A 219 6.35 5.68 6.09
CA ALA A 219 6.95 6.77 5.32
C ALA A 219 7.80 6.25 4.14
N ASP A 220 8.56 5.17 4.34
CA ASP A 220 9.34 4.54 3.27
C ASP A 220 8.44 3.96 2.18
N LEU A 221 7.38 3.22 2.56
CA LEU A 221 6.40 2.69 1.62
C LEU A 221 5.71 3.81 0.81
N ASP A 222 5.27 4.87 1.47
CA ASP A 222 4.63 6.02 0.81
C ASP A 222 5.59 6.71 -0.18
N TYR A 223 6.86 6.86 0.21
CA TYR A 223 7.92 7.39 -0.65
C TYR A 223 8.12 6.53 -1.91
N GLN A 224 8.30 5.22 -1.75
CA GLN A 224 8.50 4.28 -2.86
C GLN A 224 7.32 4.30 -3.85
N LEU A 225 6.09 4.31 -3.34
CA LEU A 225 4.89 4.40 -4.17
C LEU A 225 4.83 5.74 -4.89
N ASN A 226 5.18 6.84 -4.24
CA ASN A 226 5.17 8.16 -4.87
C ASN A 226 6.20 8.25 -6.01
N LEU A 227 7.41 7.76 -5.77
CA LEU A 227 8.49 7.72 -6.75
C LEU A 227 8.11 6.87 -7.96
N LYS A 228 7.55 5.66 -7.73
CA LYS A 228 7.08 4.78 -8.81
C LYS A 228 6.02 5.47 -9.67
N ASN A 229 5.07 6.18 -9.06
CA ASN A 229 4.03 6.91 -9.77
C ASN A 229 4.61 8.06 -10.62
N GLU A 230 5.59 8.79 -10.08
CA GLU A 230 6.26 9.87 -10.81
C GLU A 230 7.02 9.33 -12.03
N LEU A 231 7.78 8.24 -11.87
CA LEU A 231 8.49 7.58 -12.96
C LEU A 231 7.53 7.06 -14.05
N ALA A 232 6.43 6.42 -13.66
CA ALA A 232 5.42 5.94 -14.60
C ALA A 232 4.78 7.10 -15.40
N LEU A 233 4.55 8.25 -14.76
CA LEU A 233 4.03 9.44 -15.44
C LEU A 233 5.05 10.02 -16.42
N GLN A 234 6.34 10.06 -16.05
CA GLN A 234 7.40 10.52 -16.93
C GLN A 234 7.49 9.66 -18.20
N GLU A 235 7.47 8.34 -18.05
CA GLU A 235 7.47 7.39 -19.18
C GLU A 235 6.27 7.62 -20.12
N ILE A 236 5.07 7.78 -19.57
CA ILE A 236 3.85 8.05 -20.36
C ILE A 236 3.98 9.38 -21.12
N LEU A 237 4.44 10.43 -20.45
CA LEU A 237 4.63 11.75 -21.07
C LEU A 237 5.68 11.71 -22.20
N GLU A 238 6.74 10.92 -22.03
CA GLU A 238 7.77 10.75 -23.05
C GLU A 238 7.22 10.05 -24.30
N ARG A 239 6.47 8.96 -24.13
CA ARG A 239 5.80 8.27 -25.25
C ARG A 239 4.78 9.14 -25.97
N LEU A 240 4.02 9.96 -25.22
CA LEU A 240 3.08 10.92 -25.80
C LEU A 240 3.81 11.96 -26.68
N LYS A 241 4.95 12.48 -26.24
CA LYS A 241 5.77 13.42 -27.04
C LYS A 241 6.35 12.79 -28.29
N ILE A 242 6.67 11.49 -28.26
CA ILE A 242 7.13 10.75 -29.45
C ILE A 242 5.99 10.64 -30.46
N LEU A 243 4.81 10.17 -30.01
CA LEU A 243 3.62 10.05 -30.86
C LEU A 243 3.19 11.40 -31.46
N GLU A 244 3.24 12.48 -30.67
CA GLU A 244 2.92 13.83 -31.16
C GLU A 244 3.87 14.27 -32.28
N ARG A 245 5.17 13.99 -32.15
CA ARG A 245 6.17 14.28 -33.19
C ARG A 245 5.92 13.48 -34.46
N GLU A 246 5.67 12.18 -34.36
CA GLU A 246 5.37 11.33 -35.52
C GLU A 246 4.09 11.78 -36.23
N TYR A 247 3.05 12.12 -35.47
CA TYR A 247 1.81 12.66 -36.02
C TYR A 247 2.04 13.98 -36.76
N LEU A 248 2.79 14.92 -36.17
CA LEU A 248 3.12 16.19 -36.82
C LEU A 248 3.92 16.00 -38.11
N GLN A 249 4.86 15.06 -38.14
CA GLN A 249 5.60 14.72 -39.36
C GLN A 249 4.67 14.17 -40.45
N LEU A 250 3.80 13.21 -40.12
CA LEU A 250 2.83 12.63 -41.06
C LEU A 250 1.83 13.65 -41.60
N THR A 251 1.47 14.66 -40.79
CA THR A 251 0.53 15.71 -41.20
C THR A 251 1.22 16.80 -42.02
N SER A 252 2.52 17.03 -41.79
CA SER A 252 3.35 17.95 -42.59
C SER A 252 3.62 17.39 -43.99
N ASP A 253 3.86 16.08 -44.11
CA ASP A 253 4.17 15.40 -45.38
C ASP A 253 2.94 15.26 -46.31
N LYS A 254 1.73 15.39 -45.74
CA LYS A 254 0.45 15.35 -46.48
C LYS A 254 -0.07 16.72 -46.92
N ARG A 255 0.69 17.81 -46.73
CA ARG A 255 0.27 19.15 -47.16
C ARG A 255 0.70 19.35 -48.64
N PRO A 256 -0.23 19.36 -49.60
CA PRO A 256 0.14 19.61 -51.00
C PRO A 256 0.55 21.08 -51.16
N GLU A 257 1.65 21.33 -51.89
CA GLU A 257 1.94 22.63 -52.50
C GLU A 257 0.91 22.98 -53.59
#